data_AF-A0A452YTF6-F1
#
_entry.id   AF-A0A452YTF6-F1
#
_cell.length_a   1.000
_cell.length_b   1.000
_cell.length_c   1.000
_cell.angle_alpha   90.00
_cell.angle_beta   90.00
_cell.angle_gamma   90.00
#
_symmetry.space_group_name_H-M   'P 1'
#
loop_
_entity.id
_entity.type
_entity.pdbx_description
1 polymer ?
#
loop_
_entity_poly.entity_id
_entity_poly.type
_entity_poly.pdbx_seq_one_letter_code
_entity_poly.pdbx_strand_id
1 'polypeptide(L)' 'EGLAPINLIVEDKFHRATPGGTGGVKTIGNYASVLMAQKIAKEKGYSDVLYLDAVEKKYLEEVSSCNIFVVKV' A
#
# COMPACT_ATOMS: atom_id res chain seq x y z
N GLU A 1 -15.73 -6.12 4.35
CA GLU A 1 -15.49 -5.45 5.64
C GLU A 1 -16.14 -4.07 5.54
N GLY A 2 -17.34 -3.85 6.10
CA GLY A 2 -18.08 -2.59 5.91
C GLY A 2 -17.42 -1.41 6.64
N LEU A 3 -18.02 -0.96 7.73
CA LEU A 3 -17.38 0.01 8.64
C LEU A 3 -16.47 -0.67 9.68
N ALA A 4 -16.29 -1.99 9.58
CA ALA A 4 -15.42 -2.73 10.47
C ALA A 4 -13.95 -2.31 10.22
N PRO A 5 -13.15 -2.12 11.28
CA PRO A 5 -11.74 -1.82 11.12
C PRO A 5 -11.02 -2.98 10.44
N ILE A 6 -9.98 -2.64 9.69
CA ILE A 6 -9.14 -3.61 8.97
C ILE A 6 -7.73 -3.57 9.56
N ASN A 7 -7.04 -4.71 9.49
CA ASN A 7 -5.67 -4.83 9.94
C ASN A 7 -4.74 -4.76 8.74
N LEU A 8 -3.76 -3.85 8.80
CA LEU A 8 -2.82 -3.60 7.72
C LEU A 8 -1.42 -4.05 8.12
N ILE A 9 -0.65 -4.53 7.15
CA ILE A 9 0.80 -4.74 7.30
C ILE A 9 1.56 -3.63 6.58
N VAL A 10 2.60 -3.10 7.23
CA VAL A 10 3.53 -2.16 6.57
C VAL A 10 4.47 -2.94 5.67
N GLU A 11 4.56 -2.54 4.41
CA GLU A 11 5.43 -3.16 3.41
C GLU A 11 6.67 -2.32 3.14
N ASP A 12 7.84 -2.94 3.28
CA ASP A 12 9.17 -2.32 3.17
C ASP A 12 10.08 -2.98 2.10
N LYS A 13 9.63 -4.08 1.50
CA LYS A 13 10.34 -4.79 0.42
C LYS A 13 9.77 -4.48 -0.95
N PHE A 14 8.45 -4.41 -1.07
CA PHE A 14 7.77 -4.04 -2.31
C PHE A 14 7.36 -2.57 -2.30
N HIS A 15 7.48 -1.91 -3.44
CA HIS A 15 7.08 -0.53 -3.61
C HIS A 15 5.92 -0.45 -4.60
N ARG A 16 4.91 0.36 -4.28
CA ARG A 16 3.75 0.52 -5.15
C ARG A 16 4.11 1.30 -6.42
N ALA A 17 4.86 2.37 -6.24
CA ALA A 17 5.36 3.25 -7.28
C ALA A 17 6.73 3.80 -6.89
N THR A 18 7.43 4.44 -7.83
CA THR A 18 8.72 5.09 -7.61
C THR A 18 8.67 6.54 -8.13
N PRO A 19 9.56 7.42 -7.64
CA PRO A 19 9.71 8.76 -8.23
C PRO A 19 10.00 8.69 -9.74
N GLY A 20 9.29 9.51 -10.52
CA GLY A 20 9.35 9.47 -11.99
C GLY A 20 8.57 8.34 -12.64
N GLY A 21 7.96 7.44 -11.86
CA GLY A 21 7.08 6.38 -12.35
C GLY A 21 5.63 6.83 -12.56
N THR A 22 4.72 5.85 -12.67
CA THR A 22 3.31 6.06 -12.97
C THR A 22 2.41 6.25 -11.74
N GLY A 23 2.97 6.42 -10.54
CA GLY A 23 2.21 6.43 -9.28
C GLY A 23 1.14 7.53 -9.19
N GLY A 24 1.39 8.68 -9.82
CA GLY A 24 0.47 9.83 -9.85
C GLY A 24 -0.66 9.73 -10.89
N VAL A 25 -0.72 8.65 -11.67
CA VAL A 25 -1.75 8.44 -12.71
C VAL A 25 -2.44 7.11 -12.47
N LYS A 26 -3.77 7.06 -12.65
CA LYS A 26 -4.55 5.82 -12.47
C LYS A 26 -4.36 4.87 -13.66
N THR A 27 -3.21 4.22 -13.73
CA THR A 27 -2.85 3.27 -14.79
C THR A 27 -2.90 1.83 -14.28
N ILE A 28 -3.16 0.88 -15.20
CA ILE A 28 -3.22 -0.54 -14.87
C ILE A 28 -1.87 -1.09 -14.36
N GLY A 29 -0.76 -0.50 -14.78
CA GLY A 29 0.59 -0.91 -14.36
C GLY A 29 0.80 -0.86 -12.84
N ASN A 30 0.16 0.11 -12.16
CA ASN A 30 0.25 0.26 -10.71
C ASN A 30 -0.53 -0.81 -9.93
N TYR A 31 -1.46 -1.52 -10.57
CA TYR A 31 -2.26 -2.57 -9.92
C TYR A 31 -1.57 -3.93 -9.99
N ALA A 32 -0.82 -4.20 -11.06
CA ALA A 32 -0.09 -5.45 -11.19
C ALA A 32 1.03 -5.57 -10.14
N SER A 33 1.72 -4.47 -9.83
CA SER A 33 2.86 -4.43 -8.90
C SER A 33 2.47 -4.76 -7.46
N VAL A 34 1.23 -4.46 -7.04
CA VAL A 34 0.77 -4.66 -5.65
C VAL A 34 0.27 -6.07 -5.35
N LEU A 35 -0.10 -6.86 -6.37
CA LEU A 35 -0.78 -8.15 -6.17
C LEU A 35 0.04 -9.14 -5.36
N MET A 36 1.37 -9.17 -5.55
CA MET A 36 2.24 -10.08 -4.81
C MET A 36 2.30 -9.73 -3.33
N ALA A 37 2.49 -8.45 -3.00
CA ALA A 37 2.52 -7.99 -1.60
C ALA A 37 1.17 -8.22 -0.92
N GLN A 38 0.05 -7.95 -1.61
CA GLN A 38 -1.29 -8.24 -1.09
C GLN A 38 -1.52 -9.73 -0.85
N LYS A 39 -1.03 -10.60 -1.74
CA LYS A 39 -1.11 -12.06 -1.55
C LYS A 39 -0.36 -12.48 -0.29
N ILE A 40 0.87 -12.00 -0.10
CA ILE A 40 1.69 -12.28 1.09
C ILE A 40 1.00 -11.76 2.36
N ALA A 41 0.42 -10.56 2.33
CA ALA A 41 -0.31 -9.98 3.46
C ALA A 41 -1.51 -10.86 3.86
N LYS A 42 -2.29 -11.31 2.88
CA LYS A 42 -3.43 -12.23 3.11
C LYS A 42 -2.98 -13.57 3.67
N GLU A 43 -1.90 -14.15 3.17
CA GLU A 43 -1.30 -15.39 3.69
C GLU A 43 -0.85 -15.24 5.16
N LYS A 44 -0.50 -14.03 5.59
CA LYS A 44 -0.15 -13.68 6.97
C LYS A 44 -1.34 -13.27 7.84
N GLY A 45 -2.57 -13.26 7.30
CA GLY A 45 -3.78 -12.90 8.04
C GLY A 45 -4.08 -11.40 8.14
N TYR A 46 -3.45 -10.56 7.32
CA TYR A 46 -3.77 -9.13 7.22
C TYR A 46 -4.79 -8.87 6.10
N SER A 47 -5.58 -7.81 6.22
CA SER A 47 -6.60 -7.42 5.23
C SER A 47 -5.95 -6.82 3.98
N ASP A 48 -4.94 -5.95 4.15
CA ASP A 48 -4.24 -5.31 3.05
C ASP A 48 -2.84 -4.76 3.46
N VAL A 49 -2.18 -4.10 2.53
CA VAL A 49 -0.82 -3.55 2.64
C VAL A 49 -0.85 -2.03 2.74
N LEU A 50 -0.09 -1.48 3.69
CA LEU A 50 0.26 -0.07 3.79
C LEU A 50 1.67 0.15 3.22
N TYR A 51 1.78 0.89 2.14
CA TYR A 51 3.05 1.15 1.45
C TYR A 51 3.81 2.32 2.05
N LEU A 52 5.12 2.14 2.10
CA LEU A 52 6.09 3.21 2.34
C LEU A 52 6.64 3.73 1.01
N ASP A 53 7.15 4.96 1.05
CA ASP A 53 7.87 5.56 -0.04
C ASP A 53 9.05 4.69 -0.49
N ALA A 54 9.32 4.69 -1.80
CA ALA A 54 10.33 3.81 -2.39
C ALA A 54 11.79 4.21 -2.12
N VAL A 55 12.04 5.41 -1.59
CA VAL A 55 13.39 5.98 -1.49
C VAL A 55 13.93 5.79 -0.09
N GLU A 56 13.23 6.33 0.90
CA GLU A 56 13.60 6.39 2.31
C GLU A 56 12.98 5.25 3.11
N LYS A 57 11.95 4.57 2.57
CA LYS A 57 11.21 3.49 3.22
C LYS A 57 10.74 3.89 4.62
N LYS A 58 10.21 5.11 4.74
CA LYS A 58 9.89 5.74 6.02
C LYS A 58 8.56 6.47 6.00
N TYR A 59 8.21 7.08 4.88
CA TYR A 59 7.01 7.90 4.75
C TYR A 59 5.83 7.07 4.27
N LEU A 60 4.69 7.19 4.93
CA LEU A 60 3.46 6.50 4.54
C LEU A 60 2.92 7.10 3.23
N GLU A 61 2.58 6.26 2.26
CA GLU A 61 1.98 6.70 0.99
C GLU A 61 0.50 6.29 0.90
N GLU A 62 0.19 5.00 0.85
CA GLU A 62 -1.16 4.52 0.57
C GLU A 62 -1.43 3.08 0.98
N VAL A 63 -2.72 2.72 1.09
CA VAL A 63 -3.17 1.35 1.33
C VAL A 63 -3.63 0.74 0.02
N SER A 64 -2.74 0.03 -0.66
CA SER A 64 -2.94 -0.59 -1.98
C SER A 64 -3.55 0.32 -3.04
N SER A 65 -4.88 0.47 -3.06
CA SER A 65 -5.61 1.32 -4.02
C SER A 65 -6.41 2.45 -3.38
N CYS A 66 -6.17 2.72 -2.09
CA CYS A 66 -6.84 3.71 -1.26
C CYS A 66 -5.84 4.70 -0.67
N ASN A 67 -6.21 5.98 -0.62
CA ASN A 67 -5.46 6.96 0.16
C ASN A 67 -5.61 6.72 1.67
N ILE A 68 -4.71 7.30 2.46
CA ILE A 68 -4.75 7.27 3.92
C ILE A 68 -4.96 8.67 4.50
N PHE A 69 -5.61 8.72 5.66
CA PHE A 69 -5.73 9.92 6.47
C PHE A 69 -5.36 9.56 7.91
N VAL A 70 -4.56 10.41 8.56
CA VAL A 70 -4.16 10.23 9.95
C VAL A 70 -4.72 11.38 10.77
N VAL A 71 -5.53 11.04 11.77
CA VAL A 71 -6.08 12.01 12.72
C VAL A 71 -5.16 12.04 13.94
N LYS A 72 -4.54 13.19 14.20
CA LYS A 72 -3.78 13.42 15.42
C LYS A 72 -4.76 13.74 16.55
N VAL A 73 -4.66 13.00 17.65
CA VAL A 73 -5.41 13.24 18.89
C VAL A 73 -4.56 14.06 19.85
#